data_AF-A0A960LM24-F1
#
_entry.id   AF-A0A960LM24-F1
#
_cell.length_a   1.000
_cell.length_b   1.000
_cell.length_c   1.000
_cell.angle_alpha   90.00
_cell.angle_beta   90.00
_cell.angle_gamma   90.00
#
_symmetry.space_group_name_H-M   'P 1'
#
loop_
_entity.id
_entity.type
_entity.pdbx_description
1 polymer ?
#
loop_
_entity_poly.entity_id
_entity_poly.type
_entity_poly.pdbx_seq_one_letter_code
_entity_poly.pdbx_strand_id
1 'polypeptide(L)'
;MTTDWKRLTPEDFERLCHVLLEKSGFKNLQWFGSEGSDKGRDLVGTLSSTPLPGVERHERWVIQCKRYTRKSISKNELLELFASAKEHQPDAFLLITTKSLSANLKDWLSSVRDDYGFQIHLWEEHDLRSLIYKNRSELTDLFPEIQGDGQPLYLYQMGHMGVQVACNEFEEIVLWHMNATSYRDAIEEMNQFLKYIRENNFEFDMPDEEDNPKDRFGR
;
A
#
# COMPACT_ATOMS: atom_id res chain seq x y z
N MET A 1 4.81 4.91 -8.56
CA MET A 1 5.23 3.49 -8.60
C MET A 1 4.13 2.62 -9.19
N THR A 2 4.41 1.89 -10.27
CA THR A 2 3.42 1.03 -10.97
C THR A 2 3.70 -0.45 -10.70
N THR A 3 3.25 -0.98 -9.56
CA THR A 3 3.13 -2.43 -9.31
C THR A 3 2.34 -3.12 -10.42
N ASP A 4 2.94 -4.11 -11.10
CA ASP A 4 2.25 -5.00 -12.04
C ASP A 4 1.71 -6.23 -11.32
N TRP A 5 0.42 -6.19 -10.98
CA TRP A 5 -0.30 -7.28 -10.31
C TRP A 5 -0.31 -8.61 -11.07
N LYS A 6 0.10 -8.63 -12.36
CA LYS A 6 0.26 -9.87 -13.13
C LYS A 6 1.44 -10.71 -12.67
N ARG A 7 2.48 -10.08 -12.11
CA ARG A 7 3.71 -10.74 -11.65
C ARG A 7 3.50 -11.54 -10.36
N LEU A 8 2.52 -11.16 -9.55
CA LEU A 8 2.11 -11.92 -8.36
C LEU A 8 1.23 -13.11 -8.74
N THR A 9 1.44 -14.28 -8.15
CA THR A 9 0.47 -15.37 -8.21
C THR A 9 -0.77 -15.05 -7.34
N PRO A 10 -1.90 -15.76 -7.50
CA PRO A 10 -3.03 -15.60 -6.58
C PRO A 10 -2.65 -15.83 -5.11
N GLU A 11 -1.82 -16.84 -4.84
CA GLU A 11 -1.34 -17.18 -3.49
C GLU A 11 -0.40 -16.10 -2.94
N ASP A 12 0.53 -15.60 -3.75
CA ASP A 12 1.41 -14.50 -3.32
C ASP A 12 0.63 -13.22 -3.04
N PHE A 13 -0.46 -12.98 -3.77
CA PHE A 13 -1.33 -11.84 -3.50
C PHE A 13 -2.05 -11.98 -2.16
N GLU A 14 -2.56 -13.17 -1.83
CA GLU A 14 -3.14 -13.45 -0.50
C GLU A 14 -2.11 -13.29 0.60
N ARG A 15 -0.89 -13.80 0.40
CA ARG A 15 0.24 -13.64 1.33
C ARG A 15 0.60 -12.17 1.52
N LEU A 16 0.64 -11.38 0.45
CA LEU A 16 0.86 -9.94 0.52
C LEU A 16 -0.23 -9.27 1.35
N CYS A 17 -1.49 -9.62 1.13
CA CYS A 17 -2.61 -9.08 1.90
C CYS A 17 -2.50 -9.44 3.38
N HIS A 18 -2.11 -10.68 3.71
CA HIS A 18 -1.85 -11.09 5.10
C HIS A 18 -0.83 -10.18 5.77
N VAL A 19 0.34 -9.97 5.15
CA VAL A 19 1.40 -9.11 5.70
C VAL A 19 0.90 -7.66 5.84
N LEU A 20 0.18 -7.13 4.85
CA LEU A 20 -0.39 -5.79 4.93
C LEU A 20 -1.40 -5.63 6.08
N LEU A 21 -2.22 -6.66 6.34
CA LEU A 21 -3.16 -6.66 7.46
C LEU A 21 -2.45 -6.69 8.81
N GLU A 22 -1.41 -7.52 8.97
CA GLU A 22 -0.58 -7.51 10.19
C GLU A 22 0.00 -6.12 10.47
N LYS A 23 0.54 -5.49 9.42
CA LYS A 23 1.07 -4.11 9.48
C LYS A 23 -0.01 -3.07 9.77
N SER A 24 -1.25 -3.34 9.40
CA SER A 24 -2.40 -2.49 9.71
C SER A 24 -2.99 -2.72 11.10
N GLY A 25 -2.36 -3.57 11.93
CA GLY A 25 -2.75 -3.79 13.32
C GLY A 25 -3.65 -5.00 13.56
N PHE A 26 -3.98 -5.78 12.52
CA PHE A 26 -4.73 -7.00 12.69
C PHE A 26 -3.94 -8.03 13.50
N LYS A 27 -4.63 -8.79 14.34
CA LYS A 27 -4.10 -9.86 15.19
C LYS A 27 -4.85 -11.16 14.90
N ASN A 28 -4.26 -12.28 15.34
CA ASN A 28 -4.84 -13.61 15.21
C ASN A 28 -5.28 -13.94 13.77
N LEU A 29 -4.49 -13.50 12.78
CA LEU A 29 -4.79 -13.76 11.39
C LEU A 29 -4.67 -15.26 11.10
N GLN A 30 -5.73 -15.82 10.54
CA GLN A 30 -5.83 -17.19 10.10
C GLN A 30 -6.01 -17.20 8.59
N TRP A 31 -5.13 -17.91 7.90
CA TRP A 31 -5.16 -18.06 6.44
C TRP A 31 -5.83 -19.39 6.07
N PHE A 32 -6.81 -19.29 5.17
CA PHE A 32 -7.65 -20.37 4.67
C PHE A 32 -7.42 -20.68 3.18
N GLY A 33 -6.41 -20.09 2.53
CA GLY A 33 -6.29 -20.03 1.07
C GLY A 33 -5.15 -20.84 0.45
N SER A 34 -5.49 -22.00 -0.14
CA SER A 34 -4.94 -22.67 -1.35
C SER A 34 -5.43 -24.13 -1.49
N GLU A 35 -6.04 -24.72 -0.45
CA GLU A 35 -6.76 -25.99 -0.54
C GLU A 35 -8.27 -25.75 -0.73
N GLY A 36 -8.81 -26.26 -1.84
CA GLY A 36 -10.12 -25.94 -2.40
C GLY A 36 -11.32 -25.82 -1.45
N SER A 37 -12.21 -24.89 -1.83
CA SER A 37 -13.62 -24.78 -1.40
C SER A 37 -13.93 -24.02 -0.09
N ASP A 38 -13.15 -23.01 0.28
CA ASP A 38 -13.45 -22.25 1.50
C ASP A 38 -14.42 -21.10 1.27
N LYS A 39 -15.73 -21.44 1.31
CA LYS A 39 -16.92 -20.66 1.72
C LYS A 39 -16.79 -19.12 1.81
N GLY A 40 -16.21 -18.48 0.80
CA GLY A 40 -16.00 -17.02 0.71
C GLY A 40 -15.19 -16.38 1.84
N ARG A 41 -14.12 -17.02 2.33
CA ARG A 41 -13.13 -16.38 3.20
C ARG A 41 -11.72 -16.84 2.85
N ASP A 42 -10.80 -15.89 2.68
CA ASP A 42 -9.37 -16.20 2.48
C ASP A 42 -8.61 -16.01 3.80
N LEU A 43 -8.99 -14.98 4.56
CA LEU A 43 -8.36 -14.62 5.82
C LEU A 43 -9.44 -14.30 6.87
N VAL A 44 -9.16 -14.64 8.13
CA VAL A 44 -9.97 -14.18 9.29
C VAL A 44 -9.02 -13.57 10.29
N GLY A 45 -9.38 -12.42 10.85
CA GLY A 45 -8.55 -11.73 11.83
C GLY A 45 -9.37 -11.01 12.88
N THR A 46 -8.66 -10.47 13.86
CA THR A 46 -9.23 -9.61 14.90
C THR A 46 -8.58 -8.24 14.85
N LEU A 47 -9.38 -7.19 14.82
CA LEU A 47 -8.91 -5.82 15.04
C LEU A 47 -9.38 -5.37 16.41
N SER A 48 -8.44 -4.90 17.23
CA SER A 48 -8.75 -4.41 18.57
C SER A 48 -8.71 -2.90 18.57
N SER A 49 -9.72 -2.28 19.17
CA SER A 49 -9.78 -0.83 19.37
C SER A 49 -10.08 -0.51 20.83
N THR A 50 -9.61 0.65 21.27
CA THR A 50 -9.88 1.17 22.61
C THR A 50 -10.70 2.45 22.46
N PRO A 51 -12.02 2.35 22.19
CA PRO A 51 -12.85 3.53 21.92
C PRO A 51 -12.94 4.48 23.12
N LEU A 52 -12.78 3.97 24.34
CA LEU A 52 -12.73 4.73 25.59
C LEU A 52 -11.62 4.18 26.48
N PRO A 53 -11.00 5.00 27.35
CA PRO A 53 -9.99 4.52 28.29
C PRO A 53 -10.50 3.33 29.12
N GLY A 54 -9.79 2.20 29.03
CA GLY A 54 -10.13 0.96 29.73
C GLY A 54 -11.24 0.10 29.11
N VAL A 55 -11.80 0.51 27.96
CA VAL A 55 -12.76 -0.31 27.20
C VAL A 55 -12.06 -0.85 25.97
N GLU A 56 -11.81 -2.15 25.95
CA GLU A 56 -11.32 -2.85 24.76
C GLU A 56 -12.48 -3.44 23.98
N ARG A 57 -12.46 -3.22 22.66
CA ARG A 57 -13.38 -3.84 21.71
C ARG A 57 -12.57 -4.66 20.73
N HIS A 58 -12.92 -5.94 20.61
CA HIS A 58 -12.36 -6.83 19.62
C HIS A 58 -13.41 -7.09 18.55
N GLU A 59 -13.08 -6.78 17.31
CA GLU A 59 -13.95 -7.03 16.17
C GLU A 59 -13.39 -8.21 15.37
N ARG A 60 -14.26 -9.14 15.01
CA ARG A 60 -13.96 -10.27 14.14
C ARG A 60 -14.16 -9.86 12.68
N TRP A 61 -13.10 -10.01 11.90
CA TRP A 61 -13.07 -9.65 10.49
C TRP A 61 -13.00 -10.87 9.60
N VAL A 62 -13.87 -10.93 8.59
CA VAL A 62 -13.74 -11.86 7.46
C VAL A 62 -13.19 -11.09 6.28
N ILE A 63 -12.11 -11.59 5.69
CA ILE A 63 -11.39 -10.92 4.62
C ILE A 63 -11.37 -11.81 3.37
N GLN A 64 -11.67 -11.19 2.23
CA GLN A 64 -11.54 -11.79 0.92
C GLN A 64 -10.55 -10.98 0.08
N CYS A 65 -9.60 -11.67 -0.53
CA CYS A 65 -8.62 -11.16 -1.47
C CYS A 65 -9.01 -11.56 -2.89
N LYS A 66 -9.20 -10.58 -3.78
CA LYS A 66 -9.49 -10.82 -5.20
C LYS A 66 -8.45 -10.14 -6.09
N ARG A 67 -7.55 -10.96 -6.65
CA ARG A 67 -6.58 -10.50 -7.64
C ARG A 67 -7.20 -10.46 -9.03
N TYR A 68 -7.55 -9.27 -9.51
CA TYR A 68 -8.04 -9.05 -10.87
C TYR A 68 -7.00 -8.37 -11.76
N THR A 69 -6.60 -9.03 -12.84
CA THR A 69 -5.64 -8.48 -13.81
C THR A 69 -6.32 -7.87 -15.05
N ARG A 70 -7.52 -8.33 -15.41
CA ARG A 70 -8.25 -7.90 -16.61
C ARG A 70 -9.71 -7.55 -16.36
N LYS A 71 -10.44 -8.40 -15.63
CA LYS A 71 -11.87 -8.18 -15.32
C LYS A 71 -12.03 -7.20 -14.15
N SER A 72 -13.17 -6.55 -14.07
CA SER A 72 -13.62 -5.85 -12.86
C SER A 72 -14.59 -6.73 -12.09
N ILE A 73 -14.71 -6.49 -10.79
CA ILE A 73 -15.71 -7.17 -9.97
C ILE A 73 -17.12 -6.78 -10.41
N SER A 74 -18.01 -7.77 -10.47
CA SER A 74 -19.42 -7.55 -10.80
C SER A 74 -20.28 -7.43 -9.55
N LYS A 75 -21.48 -6.86 -9.70
CA LYS A 75 -22.47 -6.80 -8.62
C LYS A 75 -22.86 -8.18 -8.08
N ASN A 76 -23.03 -9.16 -8.96
CA ASN A 76 -23.39 -10.52 -8.55
C ASN A 76 -22.26 -11.18 -7.75
N GLU A 77 -21.01 -10.98 -8.17
CA GLU A 77 -19.83 -11.49 -7.45
C GLU A 77 -19.74 -10.88 -6.04
N LEU A 78 -20.04 -9.59 -5.87
CA LEU A 78 -20.14 -8.98 -4.53
C LEU A 78 -21.26 -9.59 -3.67
N LEU A 79 -22.44 -9.82 -4.25
CA LEU A 79 -23.56 -10.43 -3.54
C LEU A 79 -23.21 -11.85 -3.05
N GLU A 80 -22.53 -12.64 -3.87
CA GLU A 80 -22.06 -13.98 -3.50
C GLU A 80 -21.02 -13.92 -2.36
N LEU A 81 -20.10 -12.96 -2.40
CA LEU A 81 -19.12 -12.73 -1.34
C LEU A 81 -19.80 -12.35 -0.02
N PHE A 82 -20.76 -11.42 -0.06
CA PHE A 82 -21.47 -11.01 1.16
C PHE A 82 -22.34 -12.13 1.73
N ALA A 83 -22.98 -12.93 0.87
CA ALA A 83 -23.74 -14.10 1.31
C ALA A 83 -22.83 -15.11 2.03
N SER A 84 -21.65 -15.38 1.45
CA SER A 84 -20.67 -16.29 2.04
C SER A 84 -20.10 -15.74 3.35
N ALA A 85 -19.77 -14.44 3.40
CA ALA A 85 -19.31 -13.77 4.62
C ALA A 85 -20.35 -13.84 5.75
N LYS A 86 -21.64 -13.68 5.42
CA LYS A 86 -22.74 -13.74 6.39
C LYS A 86 -22.82 -15.08 7.12
N GLU A 87 -22.43 -16.19 6.48
CA GLU A 87 -22.39 -17.52 7.12
C GLU A 87 -21.42 -17.57 8.32
N HIS A 88 -20.42 -16.68 8.33
CA HIS A 88 -19.40 -16.61 9.38
C HIS A 88 -19.71 -15.59 10.48
N GLN A 89 -20.84 -14.86 10.37
CA GLN A 89 -21.30 -13.84 11.32
C GLN A 89 -20.18 -12.88 11.80
N PRO A 90 -19.46 -12.20 10.89
CA PRO A 90 -18.41 -11.28 11.29
C PRO A 90 -18.98 -9.98 11.86
N ASP A 91 -18.16 -9.23 12.60
CA ASP A 91 -18.46 -7.83 12.92
C ASP A 91 -18.22 -6.94 11.68
N ALA A 92 -17.19 -7.30 10.89
CA ALA A 92 -16.81 -6.58 9.68
C ALA A 92 -16.29 -7.52 8.57
N PHE A 93 -16.56 -7.14 7.34
CA PHE A 93 -16.08 -7.78 6.13
C PHE A 93 -15.16 -6.82 5.37
N LEU A 94 -14.01 -7.31 4.92
CA LEU A 94 -13.08 -6.55 4.10
C LEU A 94 -12.86 -7.25 2.76
N LEU A 95 -13.16 -6.56 1.67
CA LEU A 95 -12.73 -6.96 0.33
C LEU A 95 -11.45 -6.22 -0.04
N ILE A 96 -10.39 -6.97 -0.32
CA ILE A 96 -9.13 -6.46 -0.84
C ILE A 96 -9.03 -6.83 -2.32
N THR A 97 -8.88 -5.84 -3.21
CA THR A 97 -8.88 -6.05 -4.65
C THR A 97 -7.84 -5.20 -5.36
N THR A 98 -7.18 -5.78 -6.37
CA THR A 98 -6.22 -5.08 -7.24
C THR A 98 -6.87 -4.16 -8.28
N LYS A 99 -8.20 -4.03 -8.27
CA LYS A 99 -8.97 -3.17 -9.17
C LYS A 99 -9.98 -2.34 -8.40
N SER A 100 -10.16 -1.10 -8.86
CA SER A 100 -11.24 -0.25 -8.39
C SER A 100 -12.61 -0.72 -8.90
N LEU A 101 -13.60 -0.60 -8.04
CA LEU A 101 -15.02 -0.74 -8.36
C LEU A 101 -15.47 0.43 -9.23
N SER A 102 -16.43 0.18 -10.13
CA SER A 102 -17.05 1.25 -10.91
C SER A 102 -17.89 2.17 -10.01
N ALA A 103 -18.06 3.43 -10.42
CA ALA A 103 -18.86 4.41 -9.68
C ALA A 103 -20.27 3.88 -9.37
N ASN A 104 -20.98 3.35 -10.37
CA ASN A 104 -22.31 2.76 -10.19
C ASN A 104 -22.34 1.63 -9.14
N LEU A 105 -21.25 0.85 -9.04
CA LEU A 105 -21.17 -0.24 -8.08
C LEU A 105 -20.91 0.28 -6.66
N LYS A 106 -20.14 1.36 -6.52
CA LYS A 106 -19.93 2.06 -5.24
C LYS A 106 -21.21 2.74 -4.76
N ASP A 107 -21.96 3.38 -5.65
CA ASP A 107 -23.25 3.99 -5.33
C ASP A 107 -24.25 2.94 -4.86
N TRP A 108 -24.34 1.82 -5.59
CA TRP A 108 -25.15 0.69 -5.17
C TRP A 108 -24.71 0.13 -3.82
N LEU A 109 -23.40 -0.09 -3.62
CA LEU A 109 -22.89 -0.62 -2.34
C LEU A 109 -23.26 0.29 -1.18
N SER A 110 -23.17 1.61 -1.38
CA SER A 110 -23.54 2.61 -0.37
C SER A 110 -25.03 2.53 -0.02
N SER A 111 -25.89 2.22 -0.98
CA SER A 111 -27.34 2.06 -0.74
C SER A 111 -27.74 0.80 0.01
N VAL A 112 -26.89 -0.24 0.03
CA VAL A 112 -27.22 -1.55 0.62
C VAL A 112 -26.36 -1.90 1.83
N ARG A 113 -25.33 -1.09 2.16
CA ARG A 113 -24.37 -1.41 3.21
C ARG A 113 -25.05 -1.62 4.57
N ASP A 114 -26.07 -0.81 4.87
CA ASP A 114 -26.81 -0.88 6.14
C ASP A 114 -27.79 -2.06 6.22
N ASP A 115 -28.06 -2.74 5.10
CA ASP A 115 -28.89 -3.94 5.07
C ASP A 115 -28.15 -5.19 5.60
N TYR A 116 -26.83 -5.10 5.77
CA TYR A 116 -26.00 -6.19 6.26
C TYR A 116 -25.77 -6.07 7.78
N GLY A 117 -25.79 -7.21 8.47
CA GLY A 117 -25.52 -7.28 9.91
C GLY A 117 -24.04 -7.11 10.29
N PHE A 118 -23.21 -6.64 9.37
CA PHE A 118 -21.77 -6.44 9.55
C PHE A 118 -21.30 -5.25 8.72
N GLN A 119 -20.21 -4.61 9.15
CA GLN A 119 -19.62 -3.49 8.43
C GLN A 119 -18.93 -3.97 7.16
N ILE A 120 -19.07 -3.27 6.04
CA ILE A 120 -18.41 -3.64 4.78
C ILE A 120 -17.28 -2.65 4.53
N HIS A 121 -16.06 -3.12 4.29
CA HIS A 121 -14.89 -2.31 3.97
C HIS A 121 -14.26 -2.76 2.64
N LEU A 122 -13.61 -1.82 1.95
CA LEU A 122 -12.95 -2.05 0.68
C LEU A 122 -11.53 -1.52 0.76
N TRP A 123 -10.57 -2.34 0.33
CA TRP A 123 -9.25 -1.89 -0.11
C TRP A 123 -9.15 -2.11 -1.61
N GLU A 124 -9.10 -1.01 -2.34
CA GLU A 124 -8.91 -1.01 -3.78
C GLU A 124 -7.43 -0.85 -4.12
N GLU A 125 -7.14 -0.78 -5.43
CA GLU A 125 -5.77 -0.66 -5.92
C GLU A 125 -5.00 0.51 -5.29
N HIS A 126 -5.65 1.66 -5.11
CA HIS A 126 -5.01 2.84 -4.52
C HIS A 126 -4.64 2.65 -3.04
N ASP A 127 -5.50 1.99 -2.26
CA ASP A 127 -5.25 1.66 -0.84
C ASP A 127 -4.06 0.70 -0.73
N LEU A 128 -4.08 -0.36 -1.54
CA LEU A 128 -2.98 -1.33 -1.61
C LEU A 128 -1.66 -0.65 -1.97
N ARG A 129 -1.65 0.23 -2.97
CA ARG A 129 -0.45 0.98 -3.36
C ARG A 129 0.06 1.86 -2.22
N SER A 130 -0.83 2.54 -1.51
CA SER A 130 -0.48 3.37 -0.35
C SER A 130 0.12 2.54 0.79
N LEU A 131 -0.50 1.39 1.11
CA LEU A 131 -0.01 0.48 2.15
C LEU A 131 1.34 -0.15 1.78
N ILE A 132 1.51 -0.57 0.53
CA ILE A 132 2.80 -1.10 0.04
C ILE A 132 3.88 -0.02 0.13
N TYR A 133 3.57 1.21 -0.28
CA TYR A 133 4.53 2.32 -0.23
C TYR A 133 4.97 2.60 1.21
N LYS A 134 4.04 2.65 2.16
CA LYS A 134 4.33 2.87 3.59
C LYS A 134 5.20 1.78 4.21
N ASN A 135 5.10 0.55 3.72
CA ASN A 135 5.82 -0.62 4.25
C ASN A 135 6.89 -1.14 3.27
N ARG A 136 7.37 -0.29 2.35
CA ARG A 136 8.18 -0.72 1.19
C ARG A 136 9.46 -1.42 1.61
N SER A 137 10.20 -0.89 2.57
CA SER A 137 11.49 -1.44 3.02
C SER A 137 11.38 -2.92 3.37
N GLU A 138 10.34 -3.31 4.10
CA GLU A 138 10.14 -4.68 4.55
C GLU A 138 9.50 -5.59 3.50
N LEU A 139 8.60 -5.06 2.67
CA LEU A 139 7.88 -5.85 1.67
C LEU A 139 8.73 -6.19 0.45
N THR A 140 9.76 -5.38 0.16
CA THR A 140 10.61 -5.50 -1.04
C THR A 140 11.40 -6.80 -1.06
N ASP A 141 11.78 -7.32 0.11
CA ASP A 141 12.50 -8.60 0.27
C ASP A 141 11.55 -9.80 0.20
N LEU A 142 10.33 -9.65 0.74
CA LEU A 142 9.34 -10.71 0.82
C LEU A 142 8.61 -10.94 -0.50
N PHE A 143 8.44 -9.89 -1.30
CA PHE A 143 7.71 -9.92 -2.57
C PHE A 143 8.45 -9.14 -3.66
N PRO A 144 9.56 -9.66 -4.21
CA PRO A 144 10.31 -8.99 -5.27
C PRO A 144 9.46 -8.64 -6.50
N GLU A 145 8.35 -9.32 -6.72
CA GLU A 145 7.38 -9.12 -7.80
C GLU A 145 6.64 -7.78 -7.70
N ILE A 146 6.52 -7.21 -6.49
CA ILE A 146 5.87 -5.90 -6.31
C ILE A 146 6.80 -4.73 -6.62
N GLN A 147 8.11 -5.00 -6.73
CA GLN A 147 9.04 -4.07 -7.34
C GLN A 147 8.59 -3.93 -8.80
N GLY A 148 7.79 -2.90 -9.06
CA GLY A 148 7.48 -2.50 -10.43
C GLY A 148 8.80 -2.43 -11.19
N ASP A 149 8.78 -2.85 -12.45
CA ASP A 149 9.94 -2.72 -13.34
C ASP A 149 10.43 -1.30 -13.15
N GLY A 150 11.61 -1.15 -12.50
CA GLY A 150 12.06 0.13 -11.99
C GLY A 150 11.90 1.11 -13.12
N GLN A 151 10.90 2.00 -13.02
CA GLN A 151 10.72 3.04 -14.02
C GLN A 151 12.09 3.68 -14.06
N PRO A 152 12.75 3.74 -15.24
CA PRO A 152 14.09 4.28 -15.31
C PRO A 152 14.07 5.59 -14.54
N LEU A 153 15.01 5.76 -13.62
CA LEU A 153 15.08 6.97 -12.84
C LEU A 153 15.35 8.13 -13.81
N TYR A 154 14.30 8.82 -14.24
CA TYR A 154 14.42 9.95 -15.14
C TYR A 154 14.80 11.14 -14.30
N LEU A 155 16.05 11.55 -14.47
CA LEU A 155 16.64 12.71 -13.83
C LEU A 155 16.47 13.92 -14.75
N TYR A 156 15.86 14.99 -14.25
CA TYR A 156 15.65 16.23 -15.01
C TYR A 156 16.41 17.39 -14.38
N GLN A 157 17.07 18.22 -15.20
CA GLN A 157 17.72 19.45 -14.73
C GLN A 157 16.70 20.58 -14.54
N MET A 158 16.71 21.20 -13.36
CA MET A 158 15.87 22.35 -13.03
C MET A 158 16.75 23.56 -12.64
N GLY A 159 17.18 24.38 -13.61
CA GLY A 159 17.87 25.66 -13.33
C GLY A 159 19.39 25.69 -13.60
N HIS A 160 20.01 26.82 -13.25
CA HIS A 160 21.34 27.23 -13.76
C HIS A 160 22.41 27.57 -12.69
N MET A 161 22.08 27.64 -11.40
CA MET A 161 23.06 27.91 -10.32
C MET A 161 23.68 26.63 -9.69
N GLY A 162 23.29 25.46 -10.20
CA GLY A 162 23.65 24.13 -9.77
C GLY A 162 22.79 23.12 -10.55
N VAL A 163 23.17 21.84 -10.60
CA VAL A 163 22.34 20.84 -11.27
C VAL A 163 21.34 20.32 -10.24
N GLN A 164 20.15 20.93 -10.22
CA GLN A 164 19.01 20.41 -9.49
C GLN A 164 18.43 19.23 -10.27
N VAL A 165 18.30 18.09 -9.62
CA VAL A 165 17.82 16.85 -10.23
C VAL A 165 16.59 16.34 -9.51
N ALA A 166 15.46 16.31 -10.21
CA ALA A 166 14.23 15.65 -9.76
C ALA A 166 14.11 14.25 -10.36
N CYS A 167 13.33 13.36 -9.74
CA CYS A 167 13.10 12.02 -10.26
C CYS A 167 11.63 11.62 -10.24
N ASN A 168 11.25 10.69 -11.12
CA ASN A 168 9.87 10.21 -11.21
C ASN A 168 9.45 9.25 -10.08
N GLU A 169 10.39 8.84 -9.21
CA GLU A 169 10.07 7.95 -8.10
C GLU A 169 9.47 8.68 -6.89
N PHE A 170 9.79 9.97 -6.71
CA PHE A 170 9.36 10.77 -5.56
C PHE A 170 8.93 12.16 -6.03
N GLU A 171 7.68 12.54 -5.77
CA GLU A 171 7.12 13.84 -6.23
C GLU A 171 7.69 15.04 -5.45
N GLU A 172 8.17 14.82 -4.21
CA GLU A 172 8.58 15.90 -3.29
C GLU A 172 10.10 15.92 -2.99
N ILE A 173 10.87 14.99 -3.56
CA ILE A 173 12.32 14.90 -3.30
C ILE A 173 13.08 15.46 -4.50
N VAL A 174 13.95 16.44 -4.21
CA VAL A 174 14.86 17.01 -5.20
C VAL A 174 16.29 17.00 -4.68
N LEU A 175 17.21 16.47 -5.49
CA LEU A 175 18.63 16.40 -5.15
C LEU A 175 19.36 17.56 -5.81
N TRP A 176 20.21 18.24 -5.05
CA TRP A 176 21.02 19.36 -5.54
C TRP A 176 22.47 18.92 -5.69
N HIS A 177 22.97 18.92 -6.93
CA HIS A 177 24.39 18.72 -7.20
C HIS A 177 25.06 20.08 -7.43
N MET A 178 25.82 20.53 -6.42
CA MET A 178 26.39 21.87 -6.39
C MET A 178 27.69 22.02 -7.21
N ASN A 179 28.33 20.91 -7.60
CA ASN A 179 29.68 20.91 -8.18
C ASN A 179 29.80 20.11 -9.49
N ALA A 180 28.69 19.86 -10.19
CA ALA A 180 28.72 19.07 -11.40
C ALA A 180 29.41 19.83 -12.54
N THR A 181 30.37 19.18 -13.21
CA THR A 181 31.07 19.71 -14.38
C THR A 181 30.21 19.68 -15.65
N SER A 182 29.22 18.78 -15.70
CA SER A 182 28.22 18.71 -16.77
C SER A 182 26.94 18.00 -16.33
N TYR A 183 25.88 18.09 -17.13
CA TYR A 183 24.63 17.35 -16.92
C TYR A 183 24.84 15.84 -16.87
N ARG A 184 25.72 15.32 -17.73
CA ARG A 184 26.03 13.88 -17.80
C ARG A 184 26.73 13.42 -16.53
N ASP A 185 27.72 14.19 -16.08
CA ASP A 185 28.48 13.88 -14.86
C ASP A 185 27.56 13.94 -13.63
N ALA A 186 26.69 14.95 -13.55
CA ALA A 186 25.68 15.05 -12.50
C ALA A 186 24.78 13.81 -12.42
N ILE A 187 24.30 13.31 -13.58
CA ILE A 187 23.48 12.10 -13.64
C ILE A 187 24.26 10.86 -13.23
N GLU A 188 25.51 10.72 -13.69
CA GLU A 188 26.34 9.55 -13.38
C GLU A 188 26.67 9.48 -11.89
N GLU A 189 27.10 10.59 -11.30
CA GLU A 189 27.39 10.69 -9.88
C GLU A 189 26.13 10.55 -9.03
N MET A 190 24.98 11.08 -9.48
CA MET A 190 23.72 10.90 -8.77
C MET A 190 23.25 9.44 -8.79
N ASN A 191 23.45 8.73 -9.91
CA ASN A 191 23.17 7.30 -9.97
C ASN A 191 24.08 6.50 -9.03
N GLN A 192 25.36 6.86 -8.94
CA GLN A 192 26.29 6.25 -7.98
C GLN A 192 25.88 6.54 -6.53
N PHE A 193 25.49 7.78 -6.23
CA PHE A 193 25.01 8.19 -4.91
C PHE A 193 23.75 7.43 -4.50
N LEU A 194 22.77 7.30 -5.39
CA LEU A 194 21.54 6.56 -5.12
C LEU A 194 21.79 5.06 -4.95
N LYS A 195 22.70 4.49 -5.74
CA LYS A 195 23.16 3.11 -5.55
C LYS A 195 23.80 2.95 -4.17
N TYR A 196 24.68 3.87 -3.79
CA TYR A 196 25.31 3.88 -2.48
C TYR A 196 24.27 3.98 -1.34
N ILE A 197 23.26 4.85 -1.47
CA ILE A 197 22.17 4.93 -0.48
C ILE A 197 21.45 3.57 -0.33
N ARG A 198 21.08 2.95 -1.46
CA ARG A 198 20.38 1.66 -1.47
C ARG A 198 21.19 0.55 -0.81
N GLU A 199 22.51 0.58 -0.96
CA GLU A 199 23.42 -0.44 -0.43
C GLU A 199 23.74 -0.24 1.07
N ASN A 200 23.45 0.91 1.67
CA ASN A 200 24.01 1.29 2.98
C ASN A 200 23.00 1.71 4.08
N ASN A 201 21.71 1.36 3.99
CA ASN A 201 20.70 1.57 5.06
C ASN A 201 20.86 2.89 5.84
N PHE A 202 20.83 4.02 5.13
CA PHE A 202 20.91 5.33 5.77
C PHE A 202 19.65 5.62 6.60
N GLU A 203 19.86 6.04 7.84
CA GLU A 203 18.86 6.76 8.63
C GLU A 203 19.10 8.26 8.45
N PHE A 204 18.06 9.00 8.06
CA PHE A 204 18.11 10.45 8.01
C PHE A 204 17.77 10.98 9.40
N ASP A 205 18.74 11.62 10.04
CA ASP A 205 18.53 12.36 11.28
C ASP A 205 17.71 13.62 10.96
N MET A 206 16.41 13.56 11.27
CA MET A 206 15.51 14.70 11.13
C MET A 206 15.64 15.52 12.41
N PRO A 207 16.17 16.75 12.39
CA PRO A 207 16.24 17.56 13.59
C PRO A 207 14.83 17.77 14.14
N ASP A 208 14.68 17.72 15.47
CA ASP A 208 13.44 18.04 16.16
C ASP A 208 12.89 19.38 15.64
N GLU A 209 11.57 19.49 15.49
CA GLU A 209 10.88 20.67 14.90
C GLU A 209 11.28 22.02 15.54
N GLU A 210 11.90 22.00 16.72
CA GLU A 210 12.40 23.16 17.44
C GLU A 210 13.69 23.79 16.84
N ASP A 211 14.39 23.12 15.90
CA ASP A 211 15.59 23.68 15.26
C ASP A 211 15.31 24.16 13.82
N ASN A 212 14.27 24.97 13.67
CA ASN A 212 13.96 25.62 12.40
C ASN A 212 15.08 26.61 12.02
N PRO A 213 15.79 26.44 10.88
CA PRO A 213 16.86 27.35 10.48
C PRO A 213 16.40 28.80 10.29
N LYS A 214 15.09 29.03 10.13
CA LYS A 214 14.50 30.39 10.07
C LYS A 214 14.61 31.15 11.39
N ASP A 215 14.71 30.45 12.52
CA ASP A 215 14.85 31.09 13.84
C ASP A 215 16.31 31.47 14.15
N ARG A 216 17.29 30.90 13.44
CA ARG A 216 18.72 31.21 13.62
C ARG A 216 19.21 32.43 12.82
N PHE A 217 18.45 32.86 11.81
CA PHE A 217 18.78 34.05 11.02
C PHE A 217 17.62 35.04 11.03
N GLY A 218 17.47 35.74 12.16
CA GLY A 218 16.57 36.88 12.26
C GLY A 218 16.88 37.94 11.21
N ARG A 219 15.98 38.09 10.25
CA ARG A 219 15.68 39.35 9.53
C ARG A 219 14.19 39.43 9.25
#